data_AF-A0A2X3L147-F1
#
_entry.id   AF-A0A2X3L147-F1
#
_cell.length_a   1.000
_cell.length_b   1.000
_cell.length_c   1.000
_cell.angle_alpha   90.00
_cell.angle_beta   90.00
_cell.angle_gamma   90.00
#
_symmetry.space_group_name_H-M   'P 1'
#
loop_
_entity.id
_entity.type
_entity.pdbx_description
1 polymer ?
#
loop_
_entity_poly.entity_id
_entity_poly.type
_entity_poly.pdbx_seq_one_letter_code
_entity_poly.pdbx_strand_id
1 'polypeptide(L)'
;MLNAAEAGQPLVITGTSNAEPGQTVTVKLNNETYTGTVQANGSWSVAVPVDKASALGDGVYTVEASVSDAAGNGSSASHNLSVDVTRAVHLVWRGRRRRRD
;
A
#
# COMPACT_ATOMS: atom_id res chain seq x y z
N MET A 1 4.37 5.20 -7.38
CA MET A 1 3.13 5.50 -8.09
C MET A 1 2.37 4.19 -8.19
N LEU A 2 1.13 4.14 -7.73
CA LEU A 2 0.30 2.94 -7.65
C LEU A 2 -0.77 3.03 -8.72
N ASN A 3 -0.80 2.08 -9.65
CA ASN A 3 -1.72 2.09 -10.80
C ASN A 3 -2.99 1.24 -10.56
N ALA A 4 -3.97 1.33 -11.46
CA ALA A 4 -5.23 0.59 -11.37
C ALA A 4 -5.10 -0.95 -11.27
N ALA A 5 -4.01 -1.55 -11.77
CA ALA A 5 -3.77 -2.99 -11.64
C ALA A 5 -3.25 -3.35 -10.24
N GLU A 6 -2.47 -2.46 -9.63
CA GLU A 6 -1.93 -2.59 -8.28
C GLU A 6 -3.00 -2.28 -7.21
N ALA A 7 -3.99 -1.42 -7.51
CA ALA A 7 -5.14 -1.16 -6.63
C ALA A 7 -6.11 -2.35 -6.49
N GLY A 8 -6.06 -3.31 -7.43
CA GLY A 8 -6.83 -4.57 -7.41
C GLY A 8 -6.08 -5.75 -6.79
N GLN A 9 -4.94 -5.50 -6.13
CA GLN A 9 -4.14 -6.49 -5.43
C GLN A 9 -3.87 -6.01 -3.99
N PRO A 10 -3.52 -6.91 -3.05
CA PRO A 10 -3.03 -6.48 -1.75
C PRO A 10 -1.77 -5.61 -1.93
N LEU A 11 -1.82 -4.38 -1.44
CA LEU A 11 -0.67 -3.47 -1.47
C LEU A 11 0.26 -3.83 -0.32
N VAL A 12 1.52 -4.14 -0.64
CA VAL A 12 2.55 -4.39 0.38
C VAL A 12 3.45 -3.18 0.49
N ILE A 13 3.43 -2.53 1.66
CA ILE A 13 4.33 -1.43 2.01
C ILE A 13 5.55 -2.05 2.67
N THR A 14 6.73 -1.81 2.10
CA THR A 14 8.00 -2.32 2.63
C THR A 14 8.93 -1.17 3.00
N GLY A 15 9.76 -1.38 4.02
CA GLY A 15 10.82 -0.45 4.38
C GLY A 15 11.89 -1.12 5.21
N THR A 16 12.86 -0.33 5.65
CA THR A 16 13.90 -0.75 6.59
C THR A 16 13.84 0.07 7.87
N SER A 17 14.33 -0.50 8.95
CA SER A 17 14.45 0.12 10.26
C SER A 17 15.71 -0.39 10.96
N ASN A 18 16.26 0.45 11.83
CA ASN A 18 17.34 0.11 12.74
C ASN A 18 16.85 -0.38 14.12
N ALA A 19 15.53 -0.53 14.30
CA ALA A 19 14.94 -1.09 15.52
C ALA A 19 15.20 -2.61 15.62
N GLU A 20 15.11 -3.16 16.82
CA GLU A 20 15.36 -4.59 17.01
C GLU A 20 14.36 -5.48 16.24
N PRO A 21 14.78 -6.70 15.83
CA PRO A 21 13.87 -7.67 15.24
C PRO A 21 12.72 -8.00 16.21
N GLY A 22 11.49 -8.03 15.69
CA GLY A 22 10.27 -8.23 16.49
C GLY A 22 9.62 -6.93 16.96
N GLN A 23 10.24 -5.77 16.76
CA GLN A 23 9.60 -4.48 17.05
C GLN A 23 8.40 -4.23 16.13
N THR A 24 7.37 -3.58 16.67
CA THR A 24 6.13 -3.29 15.94
C THR A 24 6.29 -2.01 15.13
N VAL A 25 6.12 -2.14 13.81
CA VAL A 25 6.04 -1.00 12.89
C VAL A 25 4.57 -0.65 12.70
N THR A 26 4.25 0.63 12.85
CA THR A 26 2.92 1.19 12.65
C THR A 26 2.96 2.04 11.39
N VAL A 27 2.14 1.70 10.40
CA VAL A 27 2.01 2.42 9.14
C VAL A 27 0.62 3.04 9.05
N LYS A 28 0.55 4.34 8.87
CA LYS A 28 -0.69 5.08 8.64
C LYS A 28 -0.84 5.40 7.16
N LEU A 29 -1.98 5.04 6.60
CA LEU A 29 -2.38 5.34 5.23
C LEU A 29 -3.88 5.64 5.22
N ASN A 30 -4.26 6.78 4.64
CA ASN A 30 -5.68 7.19 4.49
C ASN A 30 -6.48 7.16 5.81
N ASN A 31 -5.87 7.65 6.90
CA ASN A 31 -6.44 7.63 8.25
C ASN A 31 -6.69 6.22 8.85
N GLU A 32 -6.22 5.16 8.17
CA GLU A 32 -6.17 3.81 8.71
C GLU A 32 -4.76 3.46 9.19
N THR A 33 -4.71 2.56 10.16
CA THR A 33 -3.46 2.10 10.77
C THR A 33 -3.27 0.62 10.47
N TYR A 34 -2.09 0.30 9.98
CA TYR A 34 -1.66 -1.04 9.66
C TYR A 34 -0.39 -1.35 10.46
N THR A 35 -0.23 -2.58 10.89
CA THR A 35 0.93 -2.98 11.68
C THR A 35 1.72 -4.09 11.01
N GLY A 36 3.02 -4.07 11.26
CA GLY A 36 3.95 -5.11 10.84
C GLY A 36 5.06 -5.26 11.87
N THR A 37 6.00 -6.15 11.58
CA THR A 37 7.14 -6.43 12.46
C THR A 37 8.45 -6.24 11.73
N VAL A 38 9.44 -5.69 12.43
CA VAL A 38 10.82 -5.65 11.95
C VAL A 38 11.41 -7.06 11.93
N GLN A 39 11.99 -7.46 10.82
CA GLN A 39 12.65 -8.75 10.65
C GLN A 39 14.11 -8.70 11.10
N ALA A 40 14.75 -9.87 11.20
CA ALA A 40 16.14 -10.02 11.66
C ALA A 40 17.16 -9.20 10.83
N ASN A 41 16.85 -8.88 9.58
CA ASN A 41 17.67 -8.06 8.68
C ASN A 41 17.32 -6.56 8.73
N GLY A 42 16.47 -6.13 9.67
CA GLY A 42 15.99 -4.75 9.78
C GLY A 42 14.91 -4.38 8.76
N SER A 43 14.51 -5.29 7.87
CA SER A 43 13.42 -5.04 6.92
C SER A 43 12.06 -5.24 7.57
N TRP A 44 11.05 -4.50 7.16
CA TRP A 44 9.68 -4.70 7.59
C TRP A 44 8.73 -4.62 6.41
N SER A 45 7.56 -5.25 6.56
CA SER A 45 6.50 -5.20 5.55
C SER A 45 5.14 -5.16 6.22
N VAL A 46 4.22 -4.43 5.58
CA VAL A 46 2.85 -4.21 6.04
C VAL A 46 1.92 -4.42 4.85
N ALA A 47 0.95 -5.33 5.00
CA ALA A 47 -0.03 -5.60 3.97
C ALA A 47 -1.28 -4.73 4.18
N VAL A 48 -1.64 -3.99 3.13
CA VAL A 48 -2.89 -3.24 3.03
C VAL A 48 -3.87 -4.10 2.22
N PRO A 49 -5.04 -4.46 2.79
CA PRO A 49 -6.04 -5.27 2.11
C PRO A 49 -6.54 -4.62 0.83
N VAL A 50 -6.97 -5.44 -0.14
CA VAL A 50 -7.48 -4.95 -1.43
C VAL A 50 -8.69 -4.03 -1.26
N ASP A 51 -9.62 -4.32 -0.34
CA ASP A 51 -10.78 -3.45 -0.08
C ASP A 51 -10.37 -2.04 0.36
N LYS A 52 -9.21 -1.90 1.01
CA LYS A 52 -8.67 -0.61 1.46
C LYS A 52 -7.86 0.06 0.38
N ALA A 53 -7.05 -0.70 -0.36
CA ALA A 53 -6.29 -0.22 -1.50
C ALA A 53 -7.21 0.26 -2.64
N SER A 54 -8.29 -0.47 -2.93
CA SER A 54 -9.33 -0.11 -3.90
C SER A 54 -10.20 1.06 -3.43
N ALA A 55 -10.23 1.38 -2.13
CA ALA A 55 -10.88 2.59 -1.61
C ALA A 55 -10.01 3.85 -1.77
N LEU A 56 -8.73 3.72 -2.17
CA LEU A 56 -7.88 4.85 -2.52
C LEU A 56 -8.29 5.35 -3.92
N GLY A 57 -8.77 6.59 -3.99
CA GLY A 57 -9.04 7.26 -5.25
C GLY A 57 -7.76 7.81 -5.89
N ASP A 58 -7.86 8.37 -7.09
CA ASP A 58 -6.74 9.09 -7.71
C ASP A 58 -6.30 10.25 -6.81
N GLY A 59 -5.00 10.32 -6.49
CA GLY A 59 -4.49 11.35 -5.61
C GLY A 59 -3.14 11.01 -4.96
N VAL A 60 -2.62 11.94 -4.17
CA VAL A 60 -1.38 11.73 -3.41
C VAL A 60 -1.75 11.49 -1.95
N TYR A 61 -1.39 10.32 -1.44
CA TYR A 61 -1.55 9.92 -0.05
C TYR A 61 -0.22 9.99 0.68
N THR A 62 -0.24 10.50 1.91
CA THR A 62 0.93 10.43 2.79
C THR A 62 0.90 9.11 3.55
N VAL A 63 1.95 8.32 3.36
CA VAL A 63 2.21 7.12 4.15
C VAL A 63 3.19 7.49 5.25
N GLU A 64 2.80 7.25 6.49
CA GLU A 64 3.63 7.54 7.65
C GLU A 64 3.93 6.24 8.39
N ALA A 65 5.20 5.85 8.40
CA ALA A 65 5.68 4.68 9.12
C ALA A 65 6.38 5.13 10.40
N SER A 66 6.07 4.48 11.51
CA SER A 66 6.68 4.76 12.82
C SER A 66 6.99 3.45 13.51
N VAL A 67 8.17 3.35 14.11
CA VAL A 67 8.57 2.22 14.93
C VAL A 67 9.10 2.76 16.24
N SER A 68 8.67 2.13 17.32
CA SER A 68 9.11 2.46 18.67
C SER A 68 9.89 1.26 19.19
N ASP A 69 11.15 1.48 19.50
CA ASP A 69 11.97 0.46 20.14
C ASP A 69 11.68 0.40 21.66
N ALA A 70 11.97 -0.74 22.30
CA ALA A 70 11.79 -0.94 23.74
C ALA A 70 12.59 0.07 24.59
N ALA A 71 13.68 0.62 24.04
CA ALA A 71 14.47 1.67 24.66
C ALA A 71 13.82 3.07 24.61
N GLY A 72 12.65 3.23 23.97
CA GLY A 72 11.99 4.53 23.80
C GLY A 72 12.55 5.37 22.64
N ASN A 73 13.51 4.84 21.88
CA ASN A 73 13.99 5.46 20.65
C ASN A 73 12.98 5.17 19.53
N GLY A 74 12.29 6.23 19.07
CA GLY A 74 11.38 6.16 17.93
C GLY A 74 12.10 6.52 16.64
N SER A 75 11.86 5.75 15.57
CA SER A 75 12.21 6.16 14.22
C SER A 75 10.93 6.30 13.41
N SER A 76 10.83 7.37 12.63
CA SER A 76 9.66 7.64 11.79
C SER A 76 10.10 8.09 10.42
N ALA A 77 9.44 7.58 9.39
CA ALA A 77 9.64 7.98 8.01
C ALA A 77 8.29 8.24 7.35
N SER A 78 8.23 9.26 6.51
CA SER A 78 7.05 9.57 5.72
C SER A 78 7.39 9.56 4.24
N HIS A 79 6.49 9.02 3.43
CA HIS A 79 6.62 8.92 1.98
C HIS A 79 5.30 9.26 1.30
N ASN A 80 5.39 9.93 0.15
CA ASN A 80 4.23 10.26 -0.67
C ASN A 80 3.92 9.10 -1.62
N LEU A 81 2.73 8.53 -1.49
CA LEU A 81 2.19 7.54 -2.40
C LEU A 81 1.25 8.23 -3.39
N SER A 82 1.70 8.41 -4.63
CA SER A 82 0.82 8.84 -5.73
C SER A 82 0.01 7.63 -6.24
N VAL A 83 -1.31 7.72 -6.18
CA VAL A 83 -2.29 6.73 -6.65
C VAL A 83 -2.93 7.26 -7.93
N ASP A 84 -2.90 6.46 -8.98
CA ASP A 84 -3.44 6.75 -10.31
C ASP A 84 -4.26 5.53 -10.78
N VAL A 85 -5.52 5.46 -10.34
CA VAL A 85 -6.49 4.41 -10.67
C VAL A 85 -7.30 4.74 -11.93
N THR A 86 -7.07 5.91 -12.53
CA THR A 86 -7.71 6.42 -13.76
C THR A 86 -7.48 5.58 -15.01
N ARG A 87 -6.55 4.62 -15.01
CA ARG A 87 -6.52 3.55 -16.02
C ARG A 87 -7.34 2.33 -15.61
N ALA A 88 -8.64 2.57 -15.37
CA ALA A 88 -9.62 1.51 -15.49
C ALA A 88 -9.46 0.85 -16.87
N VAL A 89 -9.11 -0.44 -16.90
CA VAL A 89 -9.25 -1.25 -18.11
C VAL A 89 -10.70 -1.14 -18.54
N HIS A 90 -10.93 -0.40 -19.62
CA HIS A 90 -12.19 -0.42 -20.31
C HIS A 90 -12.36 -1.84 -20.87
N LEU A 91 -13.20 -2.66 -20.24
CA LEU A 91 -13.67 -3.90 -20.86
C LEU A 91 -14.45 -3.51 -22.11
N VAL A 92 -13.76 -3.46 -23.24
CA VAL A 92 -14.41 -3.35 -24.53
C VAL A 92 -15.09 -4.70 -24.80
N TRP A 93 -16.38 -4.80 -24.49
CA TRP A 93 -17.22 -5.85 -25.09
C TRP A 93 -17.40 -5.52 -26.58
N ARG A 94 -16.50 -6.02 -27.44
CA ARG A 94 -16.78 -6.06 -28.88
C ARG A 94 -17.69 -7.25 -29.16
N GLY A 95 -18.99 -7.05 -28.96
CA GLY A 95 -19.99 -7.96 -29.51
C GLY A 95 -19.90 -7.97 -31.03
N ARG A 96 -19.27 -9.01 -31.61
CA ARG A 96 -19.43 -9.33 -33.04
C ARG A 96 -20.85 -9.84 -33.24
N ARG A 97 -21.77 -8.98 -33.69
CA ARG A 97 -22.93 -9.47 -34.44
C ARG A 97 -22.49 -9.64 -35.90
N ARG A 98 -22.22 -10.87 -36.32
CA ARG A 98 -22.20 -11.21 -37.76
C ARG A 98 -23.64 -11.04 -38.27
N ARG A 99 -23.81 -10.28 -39.36
CA ARG A 99 -25.06 -10.16 -40.11
C ARG A 99 -25.51 -11.54 -40.60
N ARG A 100 -26.81 -11.82 -40.50
CA ARG A 100 -27.57 -12.55 -41.51
C ARG A 100 -28.57 -11.54 -42.08
N ASP A 101 -28.38 -11.18 -43.34
CA ASP A 101 -29.34 -11.41 -44.42
C ASP A 101 -28.60 -11.22 -45.75
#